data_AF-A0AA48KAA0-F1
#
_entry.id   AF-A0AA48KAA0-F1
#
_cell.length_a   1.000
_cell.length_b   1.000
_cell.length_c   1.000
_cell.angle_alpha   90.00
_cell.angle_beta   90.00
_cell.angle_gamma   90.00
#
_symmetry.space_group_name_H-M   'P 1'
#
loop_
_entity.id
_entity.type
_entity.pdbx_description
1 polymer ?
#
loop_
_entity_poly.entity_id
_entity_poly.type
_entity_poly.pdbx_seq_one_letter_code
_entity_poly.pdbx_strand_id
1 'polypeptide(L)'
;MPFPATPLILAALLVLETPCTTLEEAKAVAECDTLGEAVTARKTLQTDGTKGWEVLVHMPGKKRGWRCIIDWDLGKVRLKDSIPNPPSRTHCPRSA
;
A
#
# COMPACT_ATOMS: atom_id res chain seq x y z
N MET A 1 -27.38 17.70 -33.32
CA MET A 1 -26.64 18.39 -32.24
C MET A 1 -26.06 17.31 -31.32
N PRO A 2 -24.77 16.98 -31.41
CA PRO A 2 -24.15 15.93 -30.60
C PRO A 2 -23.71 16.50 -29.25
N PHE A 3 -24.15 15.88 -28.15
CA PHE A 3 -23.60 16.12 -26.82
C PHE A 3 -22.53 15.06 -26.53
N PRO A 4 -21.27 15.43 -26.24
CA PRO A 4 -20.29 14.50 -25.69
C PRO A 4 -20.54 14.39 -24.18
N ALA A 5 -21.32 13.39 -23.75
CA ALA A 5 -21.41 13.05 -22.34
C ALA A 5 -20.15 12.29 -21.94
N THR A 6 -19.33 12.96 -21.15
CA THR A 6 -18.02 12.57 -20.62
C THR A 6 -18.07 11.19 -19.96
N PRO A 7 -17.12 10.29 -20.27
CA PRO A 7 -17.10 8.96 -19.69
C PRO A 7 -16.40 8.97 -18.31
N LEU A 8 -16.68 7.93 -17.51
CA LEU A 8 -15.75 7.38 -16.51
C LEU A 8 -15.40 8.24 -15.28
N ILE A 9 -16.33 8.40 -14.34
CA ILE A 9 -15.94 8.62 -12.92
C ILE A 9 -16.83 7.78 -12.01
N LEU A 10 -16.78 6.45 -12.19
CA LEU A 10 -17.38 5.52 -11.21
C LEU A 10 -16.52 4.26 -10.99
N ALA A 11 -15.25 4.30 -11.37
CA ALA A 11 -14.33 3.15 -11.25
C ALA A 11 -13.32 3.30 -10.09
N ALA A 12 -13.53 4.23 -9.16
CA ALA A 12 -12.71 4.36 -7.95
C ALA A 12 -13.23 3.54 -6.76
N LEU A 13 -14.36 2.85 -6.92
CA LEU A 13 -15.03 2.07 -5.87
C LEU A 13 -15.12 0.57 -6.17
N LEU A 14 -14.43 0.10 -7.21
CA LEU A 14 -14.16 -1.31 -7.37
C LEU A 14 -12.87 -1.60 -6.61
N VAL A 15 -13.06 -1.85 -5.32
CA VAL A 15 -12.26 -2.78 -4.53
C VAL A 15 -12.22 -4.07 -5.34
N LEU A 16 -11.34 -4.14 -6.34
CA LEU A 16 -10.97 -5.40 -6.96
C LEU A 16 -10.33 -6.17 -5.81
N GLU A 17 -11.05 -7.15 -5.30
CA GLU A 17 -10.53 -8.21 -4.42
C GLU A 17 -9.58 -9.08 -5.25
N THR A 18 -8.56 -8.45 -5.84
CA THR A 18 -7.51 -9.12 -6.55
C THR A 18 -6.43 -9.46 -5.55
N PRO A 19 -5.96 -10.71 -5.55
CA PRO A 19 -4.90 -11.13 -4.65
C PRO A 19 -3.67 -10.24 -4.89
N CYS A 20 -3.16 -9.63 -3.82
CA CYS A 20 -1.90 -8.89 -3.84
C CYS A 20 -0.75 -9.90 -3.93
N THR A 21 -0.48 -10.36 -5.15
CA THR A 21 0.58 -11.33 -5.42
C THR A 21 1.95 -10.68 -5.56
N THR A 22 1.97 -9.37 -5.85
CA THR A 22 3.20 -8.62 -6.06
C THR A 22 3.45 -7.59 -4.95
N LEU A 23 4.74 -7.27 -4.79
CA LEU A 23 5.21 -6.25 -3.85
C LEU A 23 4.73 -4.85 -4.25
N GLU A 24 4.56 -4.60 -5.56
CA GLU A 24 4.14 -3.32 -6.11
C GLU A 24 2.64 -3.06 -5.86
N GLU A 25 1.79 -4.09 -6.00
CA GLU A 25 0.37 -4.01 -5.63
C GLU A 25 0.21 -3.70 -4.15
N ALA A 26 0.95 -4.40 -3.28
CA ALA A 26 0.89 -4.15 -1.84
C ALA A 26 1.31 -2.71 -1.49
N LYS A 27 2.31 -2.15 -2.19
CA LYS A 27 2.69 -0.74 -2.04
C LYS A 27 1.58 0.20 -2.50
N ALA A 28 1.02 -0.03 -3.69
CA ALA A 28 -0.04 0.81 -4.25
C ALA A 28 -1.28 0.85 -3.34
N VAL A 29 -1.68 -0.29 -2.76
CA VAL A 29 -2.79 -0.36 -1.80
C VAL A 29 -2.47 0.43 -0.54
N ALA A 30 -1.26 0.30 0.01
CA ALA A 30 -0.86 1.05 1.19
C ALA A 30 -0.81 2.57 0.94
N GLU A 31 -0.29 3.00 -0.21
CA GLU A 31 -0.23 4.42 -0.61
C GLU A 31 -1.63 5.00 -0.81
N CYS A 32 -2.52 4.24 -1.44
CA CYS A 32 -3.91 4.64 -1.65
C CYS A 32 -4.68 4.79 -0.32
N ASP A 33 -4.50 3.87 0.63
CA ASP A 33 -5.18 3.90 1.94
C ASP A 33 -4.65 5.00 2.88
N THR A 34 -3.33 5.24 2.85
CA THR A 34 -2.67 6.11 3.83
C THR A 34 -2.37 7.52 3.32
N LEU A 35 -2.44 7.75 2.00
CA LEU A 35 -1.98 8.96 1.32
C LEU A 35 -0.50 9.30 1.63
N GLY A 36 0.29 8.30 2.04
CA GLY A 36 1.72 8.41 2.32
C GLY A 36 2.57 7.73 1.25
N GLU A 37 3.88 7.72 1.43
CA GLU A 37 4.84 7.09 0.52
C GLU A 37 5.20 5.69 1.03
N ALA A 38 4.95 4.64 0.24
CA ALA A 38 5.33 3.29 0.64
C ALA A 38 6.84 3.08 0.45
N VAL A 39 7.56 3.11 1.57
CA VAL A 39 9.02 3.00 1.61
C VAL A 39 9.46 1.57 1.35
N THR A 40 8.90 0.63 2.10
CA THR A 40 9.32 -0.76 2.12
C THR A 40 8.09 -1.64 2.15
N ALA A 41 8.11 -2.70 1.36
CA ALA A 41 7.14 -3.77 1.46
C ALA A 41 7.92 -5.08 1.58
N ARG A 42 7.54 -5.93 2.53
CA ARG A 42 8.17 -7.21 2.78
C ARG A 42 7.12 -8.29 2.92
N LYS A 43 7.42 -9.50 2.43
CA LYS A 43 6.58 -10.67 2.70
C LYS A 43 6.66 -10.96 4.19
N THR A 44 5.50 -11.08 4.83
CA THR A 44 5.39 -11.49 6.23
C THR A 44 4.51 -12.73 6.31
N LEU A 45 4.89 -13.66 7.19
CA LEU A 45 4.08 -14.81 7.51
C LEU A 45 3.38 -14.49 8.83
N GLN A 46 2.06 -14.39 8.79
CA GLN A 46 1.27 -14.21 10.00
C GLN A 46 1.34 -15.50 10.83
N THR A 47 1.29 -15.38 12.15
CA THR A 47 1.38 -16.53 13.08
C THR A 47 0.33 -17.60 12.78
N ASP A 48 -0.82 -17.21 12.24
CA ASP A 48 -1.92 -18.08 11.82
C ASP A 48 -1.67 -18.84 10.49
N GLY A 49 -0.48 -18.75 9.90
CA GLY A 49 -0.13 -19.40 8.63
C GLY A 49 -0.59 -18.63 7.39
N THR A 50 -1.28 -17.51 7.57
CA THR A 50 -1.70 -16.61 6.49
C THR A 50 -0.50 -15.84 5.94
N LYS A 51 -0.33 -15.86 4.63
CA LYS A 51 0.71 -15.09 3.93
C LYS A 51 0.22 -13.66 3.76
N GLY A 52 1.06 -12.69 4.14
CA GLY A 52 0.75 -11.28 4.00
C GLY A 52 1.95 -10.47 3.54
N TRP A 53 1.69 -9.20 3.31
CA TRP A 53 2.67 -8.18 2.98
C TRP A 53 2.68 -7.15 4.08
N GLU A 54 3.82 -6.97 4.74
CA GLU A 54 4.01 -5.84 5.64
C GLU A 54 4.59 -4.68 4.84
N VAL A 55 3.87 -3.57 4.79
CA VAL A 55 4.24 -2.34 4.09
C VAL A 55 4.44 -1.22 5.10
N LEU A 56 5.63 -0.62 5.06
CA LEU A 56 5.99 0.55 5.83
C LEU A 56 5.77 1.79 4.95
N VAL A 57 4.89 2.66 5.42
CA VAL A 57 4.55 3.93 4.79
C VAL A 57 5.18 5.06 5.58
N HIS A 58 5.97 5.86 4.88
CA HIS A 58 6.48 7.13 5.35
C HIS A 58 5.42 8.21 5.12
N MET A 59 5.16 8.99 6.17
CA MET A 59 4.31 10.17 6.06
C MET A 59 5.21 11.42 6.06
N PRO A 60 5.38 12.10 4.92
CA PRO A 60 6.21 13.30 4.86
C PRO A 60 5.66 14.38 5.79
N GLY A 61 6.54 15.01 6.57
CA GLY A 61 6.16 16.04 7.54
C GLY A 61 5.51 15.51 8.84
N LYS A 62 5.35 14.20 9.01
CA LYS A 62 4.84 13.61 10.27
C LYS A 62 5.96 12.96 11.08
N LYS A 63 5.78 12.91 12.41
CA LYS A 63 6.67 12.18 13.33
C LYS A 63 6.40 10.67 13.35
N ARG A 64 5.26 10.24 12.81
CA ARG A 64 4.81 8.84 12.78
C ARG A 64 4.44 8.45 11.36
N GLY A 65 4.82 7.24 10.98
CA GLY A 65 4.42 6.58 9.74
C GLY A 65 3.38 5.50 10.01
N TRP A 66 3.10 4.70 9.00
CA TRP A 66 2.17 3.59 9.09
C TRP A 66 2.84 2.28 8.74
N ARG A 67 2.49 1.22 9.47
CA ARG A 67 2.78 -0.15 9.10
C ARG A 67 1.45 -0.81 8.76
N CYS A 68 1.27 -1.13 7.48
CA CYS A 68 0.10 -1.80 6.97
C CYS A 68 0.45 -3.26 6.72
N ILE A 69 -0.31 -4.19 7.28
CA ILE A 69 -0.26 -5.61 6.94
C ILE A 69 -1.39 -5.88 5.96
N ILE A 70 -1.03 -6.24 4.74
CA ILE A 70 -1.95 -6.55 3.65
C ILE A 70 -2.04 -8.06 3.51
N ASP A 71 -3.25 -8.58 3.41
CA ASP A 71 -3.47 -9.99 3.13
C ASP A 71 -3.13 -10.30 1.67
N TRP A 72 -2.37 -11.36 1.41
CA TRP A 72 -2.04 -11.75 0.04
C TRP A 72 -3.29 -12.13 -0.74
N ASP A 73 -4.19 -12.91 -0.15
CA ASP A 73 -5.34 -13.51 -0.83
C ASP A 73 -6.44 -12.46 -1.06
N LEU A 74 -6.70 -11.64 -0.05
CA LEU A 74 -7.77 -10.64 -0.10
C LEU A 74 -7.33 -9.29 -0.67
N GLY A 75 -6.03 -9.01 -0.73
CA GLY A 75 -5.49 -7.72 -1.19
C GLY A 75 -5.90 -6.53 -0.31
N LYS A 76 -6.30 -6.77 0.94
CA LYS A 76 -6.81 -5.75 1.87
C LYS A 76 -5.89 -5.57 3.06
N VAL A 77 -5.82 -4.34 3.58
CA VAL A 77 -5.12 -4.02 4.84
C VAL A 77 -5.87 -4.70 5.99
N ARG A 78 -5.26 -5.71 6.60
CA ARG A 78 -5.77 -6.41 7.79
C ARG A 78 -5.44 -5.68 9.06
N LEU A 79 -4.26 -5.07 9.10
CA LEU A 79 -3.76 -4.41 10.29
C LEU A 79 -3.03 -3.13 9.89
N LYS A 80 -3.35 -2.04 10.59
CA LYS A 80 -2.74 -0.74 10.39
C LYS A 80 -2.23 -0.26 11.73
N ASP A 81 -0.92 -0.22 11.86
CA ASP A 81 -0.24 0.10 13.10
C ASP A 81 0.58 1.39 12.94
N SER A 82 0.48 2.28 13.91
CA SER A 82 1.23 3.54 13.87
C SER A 82 2.65 3.30 14.39
N ILE A 83 3.63 3.46 13.52
CA ILE A 83 5.04 3.26 13.85
C ILE A 83 5.78 4.61 13.86
N PRO A 84 6.94 4.73 14.51
CA PRO A 84 7.84 5.86 14.28
C PRO A 84 8.11 6.01 12.77
N ASN A 85 8.13 7.24 12.26
CA ASN A 85 8.17 7.49 10.82
C ASN A 85 9.41 6.81 10.21
N PRO A 86 9.24 5.78 9.36
CA PRO A 86 10.38 5.16 8.72
C PRO A 86 11.08 6.21 7.83
N PRO A 87 12.40 6.10 7.60
CA PRO A 87 13.08 7.01 6.69
C PRO A 87 12.40 6.95 5.31
N SER A 88 12.28 8.08 4.62
CA SER A 88 11.76 8.13 3.24
C SER A 88 12.58 7.20 2.34
N ARG A 89 12.00 6.78 1.21
CA ARG A 89 12.63 5.81 0.27
C ARG A 89 13.84 6.39 -0.49
N THR A 90 14.51 7.39 0.08
CA THR A 90 15.63 8.13 -0.50
C THR A 90 16.99 7.49 -0.18
N HIS A 91 17.05 6.29 0.41
CA HIS A 91 18.33 5.67 0.74
C HIS A 91 18.42 4.19 0.37
N CYS A 92 18.30 3.89 -0.93
CA CYS A 92 19.28 2.99 -1.53
C CYS A 92 20.32 3.89 -2.21
N PRO A 93 21.53 4.08 -1.65
CA PRO A 93 22.65 4.49 -2.49
C PRO A 93 22.75 3.39 -3.54
N ARG A 94 22.61 3.80 -4.81
CA ARG A 94 22.96 2.96 -5.95
C ARG A 94 24.47 2.74 -5.84
N SER A 95 24.89 1.76 -5.05
CA SER A 95 26.29 1.35 -4.98
C SER A 95 26.61 0.61 -6.28
N ALA A 96 27.47 1.27 -7.06
CA ALA A 96 28.26 0.80 -8.20
C ALA A 96 27.51 0.48 -9.50
#